data_AF-T0ZJX0-F1
#
_entry.id   AF-T0ZJX0-F1
#
_cell.length_a   1.000
_cell.length_b   1.000
_cell.length_c   1.000
_cell.angle_alpha   90.00
_cell.angle_beta   90.00
_cell.angle_gamma   90.00
#
_symmetry.space_group_name_H-M   'P 1'
#
loop_
_entity.id
_entity.type
_entity.pdbx_description
1 polymer ?
#
loop_
_entity_poly.entity_id
_entity_poly.type
_entity_poly.pdbx_seq_one_letter_code
_entity_poly.pdbx_strand_id
1 'polypeptide(L)'
;RALGIGPSEGPPVVPPLSDGLDPFDGRPPTGTILLLLVDGFGWFPFSAWSRRSRAGPARAWGDRARPITTVFPSTTVSALTSLSTGTTPAQHGIVGPNLYLPRLDAVVDVLRMARVESAGREELVDAAWRPSDVSGAASLFRRGLVGTTVTRHAFARTGFNRILYDGAEFVGYATASDLAHVLAD
;
A
#
# COMPACT_ATOMS: atom_id res chain seq x y z
N ARG A 1 4.56 0.20 -19.58
CA ARG A 1 3.95 1.55 -19.78
C ARG A 1 2.49 1.66 -19.27
N ALA A 2 1.89 0.59 -18.74
CA ALA A 2 0.45 0.51 -18.44
C ALA A 2 0.00 1.04 -17.06
N LEU A 3 0.87 0.94 -16.05
CA LEU A 3 0.57 1.33 -14.67
C LEU A 3 1.30 2.63 -14.37
N GLY A 4 0.56 3.74 -14.19
CA GLY A 4 1.13 5.04 -13.84
C GLY A 4 0.75 6.19 -14.75
N ILE A 5 0.04 5.97 -15.85
CA ILE A 5 -0.51 7.07 -16.67
C ILE A 5 -1.84 7.48 -16.03
N GLY A 6 -1.92 8.74 -15.56
CA GLY A 6 -3.18 9.32 -15.09
C GLY A 6 -4.16 9.50 -16.25
N PRO A 7 -5.45 9.78 -15.98
CA PRO A 7 -6.50 9.88 -17.00
C PRO A 7 -6.36 11.06 -18.00
N SER A 8 -5.22 11.77 -18.03
CA SER A 8 -4.96 12.93 -18.90
C SER A 8 -3.58 12.84 -19.55
N GLU A 9 -3.34 13.61 -20.63
CA GLU A 9 -2.07 13.80 -21.37
C GLU A 9 -0.90 14.40 -20.54
N GLY A 10 -0.78 14.03 -19.27
CA GLY A 10 0.30 14.43 -18.37
C GLY A 10 1.39 13.36 -18.23
N PRO A 11 2.56 13.73 -17.69
CA PRO A 11 3.60 12.77 -17.36
C PRO A 11 3.06 11.73 -16.35
N PRO A 12 3.52 10.47 -16.43
CA PRO A 12 3.05 9.43 -15.55
C PRO A 12 3.37 9.75 -14.07
N VAL A 13 2.45 9.39 -13.17
CA VAL A 13 2.56 9.62 -11.72
C VAL A 13 3.69 8.78 -11.12
N VAL A 14 4.01 7.64 -11.72
CA VAL A 14 5.12 6.75 -11.31
C VAL A 14 5.90 6.28 -12.53
N PRO A 15 7.19 5.92 -12.36
CA PRO A 15 7.94 5.28 -13.44
C PRO A 15 7.27 3.98 -13.87
N PRO A 16 7.43 3.56 -15.15
CA PRO A 16 6.90 2.30 -15.62
C PRO A 16 7.55 1.12 -14.89
N LEU A 17 6.82 0.01 -14.80
CA LEU A 17 7.41 -1.28 -14.39
C LEU A 17 8.52 -1.68 -15.35
N SER A 18 9.53 -2.39 -14.84
CA SER A 18 10.54 -3.03 -15.67
C SER A 18 9.88 -4.06 -16.60
N ASP A 19 10.45 -4.26 -17.80
CA ASP A 19 9.84 -5.09 -18.85
C ASP A 19 9.49 -6.50 -18.39
N GLY A 20 10.29 -7.10 -17.50
CA GLY A 20 10.02 -8.44 -16.93
C GLY A 20 8.91 -8.50 -15.87
N LEU A 21 8.36 -7.35 -15.46
CA LEU A 21 7.32 -7.20 -14.45
C LEU A 21 6.04 -6.55 -15.00
N ASP A 22 6.02 -6.01 -16.22
CA ASP A 22 4.82 -5.43 -16.85
C ASP A 22 3.96 -6.54 -17.47
N PRO A 23 2.85 -6.97 -16.84
CA PRO A 23 2.02 -8.05 -17.38
C PRO A 23 1.19 -7.62 -18.61
N PHE A 24 1.24 -6.34 -18.99
CA PHE A 24 0.48 -5.78 -20.09
C PHE A 24 1.34 -5.48 -21.33
N ASP A 25 2.64 -5.76 -21.27
CA ASP A 25 3.60 -5.49 -22.36
C ASP A 25 3.52 -4.03 -22.84
N GLY A 26 3.36 -3.09 -21.91
CA GLY A 26 3.23 -1.67 -22.24
C GLY A 26 1.86 -1.21 -22.74
N ARG A 27 0.90 -2.10 -22.94
CA ARG A 27 -0.47 -1.76 -23.35
C ARG A 27 -1.31 -1.33 -22.15
N PRO A 28 -2.29 -0.43 -22.31
CA PRO A 28 -3.20 -0.11 -21.21
C PRO A 28 -4.01 -1.36 -20.78
N PRO A 29 -4.29 -1.52 -19.48
CA PRO A 29 -5.14 -2.59 -18.98
C PRO A 29 -6.57 -2.43 -19.53
N THR A 30 -7.22 -3.52 -19.93
CA THR A 30 -8.58 -3.50 -20.50
C THR A 30 -9.69 -3.72 -19.47
N GLY A 31 -9.44 -3.40 -18.20
CA GLY A 31 -10.39 -3.63 -17.10
C GLY A 31 -9.84 -3.19 -15.75
N THR A 32 -10.58 -3.52 -14.68
CA THR A 32 -10.20 -3.21 -13.31
C THR A 32 -8.93 -3.97 -12.90
N ILE A 33 -7.97 -3.25 -12.33
CA ILE A 33 -6.76 -3.86 -11.76
C ILE A 33 -6.96 -4.02 -10.27
N LEU A 34 -6.94 -5.27 -9.80
CA LEU A 34 -6.92 -5.58 -8.38
C LEU A 34 -5.47 -5.78 -7.92
N LEU A 35 -5.01 -4.91 -7.01
CA LEU A 35 -3.74 -5.09 -6.31
C LEU A 35 -3.98 -5.73 -4.94
N LEU A 36 -3.62 -7.00 -4.79
CA LEU A 36 -3.64 -7.69 -3.51
C LEU A 36 -2.24 -7.69 -2.89
N LEU A 37 -2.10 -7.04 -1.73
CA LEU A 37 -0.88 -7.09 -0.94
C LEU A 37 -1.07 -8.04 0.25
N VAL A 38 -0.15 -9.01 0.37
CA VAL A 38 -0.15 -9.99 1.46
C VAL A 38 1.06 -9.74 2.33
N ASP A 39 0.83 -9.35 3.58
CA ASP A 39 1.91 -9.06 4.53
C ASP A 39 2.75 -10.31 4.81
N GLY A 40 4.07 -10.14 4.87
CA GLY A 40 5.02 -11.24 5.09
C GLY A 40 5.08 -12.30 3.98
N PHE A 41 4.53 -12.05 2.79
CA PHE A 41 4.49 -13.03 1.70
C PHE A 41 5.85 -13.21 1.01
N GLY A 42 6.63 -14.18 1.48
CA GLY A 42 7.97 -14.46 0.98
C GLY A 42 8.02 -15.26 -0.33
N TRP A 43 8.93 -14.89 -1.23
CA TRP A 43 9.18 -15.59 -2.49
C TRP A 43 9.61 -17.05 -2.29
N PHE A 44 10.55 -17.34 -1.38
CA PHE A 44 11.10 -18.69 -1.24
C PHE A 44 10.06 -19.71 -0.76
N PRO A 45 9.27 -19.46 0.31
CA PRO A 45 8.18 -20.35 0.71
C PRO A 45 7.14 -20.56 -0.40
N PHE A 46 6.69 -19.48 -1.05
CA PHE A 46 5.72 -19.55 -2.14
C PHE A 46 6.23 -20.39 -3.32
N SER A 47 7.46 -20.12 -3.77
CA SER A 47 8.08 -20.81 -4.91
C SER A 47 8.26 -22.30 -4.62
N ALA A 48 8.62 -22.65 -3.38
CA ALA A 48 8.74 -24.04 -2.96
C ALA A 48 7.38 -24.77 -2.85
N TRP A 49 6.32 -24.07 -2.43
CA TRP A 49 4.95 -24.59 -2.42
C TRP A 49 4.41 -24.82 -3.83
N SER A 50 4.60 -23.83 -4.72
CA SER A 50 4.13 -23.91 -6.09
C SER A 50 4.80 -25.05 -6.87
N ARG A 51 6.13 -25.23 -6.76
CA ARG A 51 6.85 -26.33 -7.43
C ARG A 51 6.38 -27.73 -7.02
N ARG A 52 5.91 -27.90 -5.78
CA ARG A 52 5.38 -29.19 -5.29
C ARG A 52 3.96 -29.47 -5.79
N SER A 53 3.27 -28.44 -6.28
CA SER A 53 1.89 -28.54 -6.73
C SER A 53 1.83 -28.99 -8.19
N ARG A 54 1.17 -30.13 -8.44
CA ARG A 54 1.06 -30.72 -9.78
C ARG A 54 0.01 -30.04 -10.66
N ALA A 55 -1.03 -29.46 -10.06
CA ALA A 55 -2.13 -28.77 -10.72
C ALA A 55 -2.79 -27.75 -9.77
N GLY A 56 -3.78 -27.02 -10.28
CA GLY A 56 -4.58 -26.08 -9.50
C GLY A 56 -3.97 -24.66 -9.38
N PRO A 57 -4.58 -23.79 -8.55
CA PRO A 57 -4.20 -22.38 -8.43
C PRO A 57 -2.72 -22.19 -8.08
N ALA A 58 -2.19 -23.04 -7.20
CA ALA A 58 -0.79 -23.00 -6.78
C ALA A 58 0.21 -23.10 -7.94
N ARG A 59 -0.05 -24.02 -8.88
CA ARG A 59 0.78 -24.19 -10.07
C ARG A 59 0.55 -23.04 -11.06
N ALA A 60 -0.71 -22.71 -11.32
CA ALA A 60 -1.08 -21.64 -12.25
C ALA A 60 -0.55 -20.25 -11.84
N TRP A 61 -0.47 -19.97 -10.54
CA TRP A 61 0.12 -18.75 -10.00
C TRP A 61 1.64 -18.78 -10.09
N GLY A 62 2.27 -19.90 -9.74
CA GLY A 62 3.74 -20.00 -9.81
C GLY A 62 4.31 -19.84 -11.21
N ASP A 63 3.65 -20.39 -12.23
CA ASP A 63 4.11 -20.27 -13.62
C ASP A 63 4.15 -18.79 -14.09
N ARG A 64 3.30 -17.93 -13.51
CA ARG A 64 3.21 -16.48 -13.82
C ARG A 64 3.94 -15.59 -12.82
N ALA A 65 4.28 -16.11 -11.65
CA ALA A 65 4.88 -15.30 -10.59
C ALA A 65 6.32 -14.88 -10.93
N ARG A 66 6.69 -13.70 -10.46
CA ARG A 66 8.05 -13.15 -10.55
C ARG A 66 8.45 -12.61 -9.18
N PRO A 67 9.71 -12.81 -8.74
CA PRO A 67 10.17 -12.23 -7.50
C PRO A 67 10.27 -10.70 -7.65
N ILE A 68 9.91 -9.99 -6.59
CA ILE A 68 10.15 -8.55 -6.43
C ILE A 68 10.88 -8.31 -5.12
N THR A 69 11.63 -7.20 -5.05
CA THR A 69 12.27 -6.72 -3.82
C THR A 69 11.41 -5.64 -3.19
N THR A 70 11.26 -5.67 -1.87
CA THR A 70 10.67 -4.58 -1.10
C THR A 70 11.73 -3.52 -0.75
N VAL A 71 11.30 -2.44 -0.11
CA VAL A 71 12.15 -1.37 0.40
C VAL A 71 12.92 -1.76 1.66
N PHE A 72 13.95 -0.98 2.00
CA PHE A 72 14.64 -1.07 3.28
C PHE A 72 14.39 0.20 4.12
N PRO A 73 14.06 0.08 5.43
CA PRO A 73 13.83 -1.16 6.18
C PRO A 73 12.56 -1.89 5.72
N SER A 74 12.59 -3.23 5.73
CA SER A 74 11.47 -4.08 5.29
C SER A 74 10.37 -4.22 6.35
N THR A 75 9.88 -3.09 6.86
CA THR A 75 8.74 -3.05 7.79
C THR A 75 7.45 -2.82 7.03
N THR A 76 6.32 -3.30 7.57
CA THR A 76 4.99 -3.11 6.98
C THR A 76 4.70 -1.62 6.73
N VAL A 77 5.02 -0.74 7.70
CA VAL A 77 4.75 0.70 7.55
C VAL A 77 5.61 1.36 6.49
N SER A 78 6.89 0.98 6.37
CA SER A 78 7.77 1.50 5.31
C SER A 78 7.28 1.05 3.94
N ALA A 79 7.01 -0.26 3.78
CA ALA A 79 6.62 -0.84 2.50
C ALA A 79 5.25 -0.33 2.03
N LEU A 80 4.27 -0.25 2.92
CA LEU A 80 2.94 0.30 2.59
C LEU A 80 3.03 1.78 2.21
N THR A 81 3.82 2.57 2.94
CA THR A 81 3.98 3.99 2.62
C THR A 81 4.67 4.16 1.27
N SER A 82 5.75 3.40 0.99
CA SER A 82 6.41 3.43 -0.31
C SER A 82 5.48 3.03 -1.46
N LEU A 83 4.63 2.01 -1.25
CA LEU A 83 3.63 1.59 -2.23
C LEU A 83 2.58 2.68 -2.46
N SER A 84 2.11 3.32 -1.38
CA SER A 84 1.11 4.37 -1.42
C SER A 84 1.61 5.64 -2.11
N THR A 85 2.86 6.05 -1.88
CA THR A 85 3.40 7.33 -2.37
C THR A 85 4.19 7.18 -3.67
N GLY A 86 4.64 5.97 -3.99
CA GLY A 86 5.58 5.72 -5.08
C GLY A 86 6.98 6.28 -4.82
N THR A 87 7.34 6.50 -3.56
CA THR A 87 8.64 7.07 -3.15
C THR A 87 9.38 6.14 -2.19
N THR A 88 10.69 6.32 -2.07
CA THR A 88 11.52 5.54 -1.12
C THR A 88 11.29 5.96 0.34
N PRO A 89 11.68 5.13 1.33
CA PRO A 89 11.63 5.51 2.75
C PRO A 89 12.39 6.78 3.09
N ALA A 90 13.48 7.09 2.39
CA ALA A 90 14.21 8.34 2.56
C ALA A 90 13.38 9.58 2.16
N GLN A 91 12.42 9.43 1.24
CA GLN A 91 11.59 10.53 0.74
C GLN A 91 10.33 10.71 1.58
N HIS A 92 9.65 9.62 1.97
CA HIS A 92 8.43 9.72 2.77
C HIS A 92 8.69 9.73 4.30
N GLY A 93 9.89 9.38 4.76
CA GLY A 93 10.31 9.49 6.17
C GLY A 93 9.85 8.36 7.09
N ILE A 94 8.81 7.61 6.70
CA ILE A 94 8.32 6.46 7.47
C ILE A 94 9.24 5.23 7.31
N VAL A 95 10.14 5.01 8.26
CA VAL A 95 11.15 3.93 8.22
C VAL A 95 10.89 2.77 9.19
N GLY A 96 9.92 2.91 10.08
CA GLY A 96 9.58 1.92 11.11
C GLY A 96 8.32 2.33 11.88
N PRO A 97 7.79 1.44 12.74
CA PRO A 97 6.53 1.68 13.44
C PRO A 97 6.64 2.80 14.48
N ASN A 98 7.82 3.00 15.07
CA ASN A 98 8.08 4.05 16.05
C ASN A 98 9.06 5.06 15.45
N LEU A 99 8.65 6.32 15.36
CA LEU A 99 9.44 7.40 14.76
C LEU A 99 9.47 8.61 15.68
N TYR A 100 10.63 9.23 15.84
CA TYR A 100 10.69 10.57 16.39
C TYR A 100 10.20 11.56 15.34
N LEU A 101 9.12 12.29 15.64
CA LEU A 101 8.56 13.33 14.79
C LEU A 101 8.96 14.70 15.36
N PRO A 102 9.92 15.42 14.74
CA PRO A 102 10.42 16.68 15.28
C PRO A 102 9.34 17.73 15.51
N ARG A 103 8.28 17.73 14.68
CA ARG A 103 7.13 18.64 14.82
C ARG A 103 6.36 18.46 16.13
N LEU A 104 6.37 17.25 16.68
CA LEU A 104 5.64 16.88 17.89
C LEU A 104 6.55 16.74 19.10
N ASP A 105 7.88 16.83 18.90
CA ASP A 105 8.91 16.52 19.88
C ASP A 105 8.60 15.22 20.64
N ALA A 106 8.30 14.16 19.88
CA ALA A 106 7.75 12.92 20.41
C ALA A 106 8.20 11.72 19.59
N VAL A 107 8.37 10.58 20.26
CA VAL A 107 8.39 9.28 19.59
C VAL A 107 6.94 8.80 19.44
N VAL A 108 6.53 8.59 18.21
CA VAL A 108 5.16 8.24 17.82
C VAL A 108 5.12 6.83 17.27
N ASP A 109 4.19 6.01 17.76
CA ASP A 109 3.76 4.79 17.09
C ASP A 109 2.83 5.20 15.95
N VAL A 110 3.30 5.08 14.70
CA VAL A 110 2.56 5.53 13.51
C VAL A 110 1.34 4.68 13.22
N LEU A 111 1.28 3.43 13.69
CA LEU A 111 0.10 2.57 13.52
C LEU A 111 -1.00 2.95 14.49
N ARG A 112 -0.62 3.37 15.71
CA ARG A 112 -1.55 3.84 16.73
C ARG A 112 -1.84 5.33 16.63
N MET A 113 -1.00 6.08 15.90
CA MET A 113 -1.05 7.54 15.83
C MET A 113 -1.13 8.18 17.22
N ALA A 114 -0.27 7.68 18.12
CA ALA A 114 -0.16 8.09 19.51
C ALA A 114 1.32 8.07 19.93
N ARG A 115 1.63 8.78 21.02
CA ARG A 115 2.97 8.73 21.61
C ARG A 115 3.25 7.31 22.11
N VAL A 116 4.48 6.82 21.99
CA VAL A 116 4.84 5.43 22.37
C VAL A 116 4.58 5.17 23.86
N GLU A 117 4.75 6.18 24.70
CA GLU A 117 4.46 6.14 26.14
C GLU A 117 2.97 6.16 26.48
N SER A 118 2.10 6.50 25.53
CA SER A 118 0.65 6.50 25.75
C SER A 118 0.06 5.09 25.61
N ALA A 119 -1.05 4.82 26.30
CA ALA A 119 -1.88 3.64 26.10
C ALA A 119 -3.01 3.86 25.07
N GLY A 120 -3.24 5.10 24.64
CA GLY A 120 -4.33 5.43 23.72
C GLY A 120 -4.04 5.17 22.24
N ARG A 121 -4.98 5.59 21.40
CA ARG A 121 -4.92 5.50 19.94
C ARG A 121 -5.52 6.75 19.33
N GLU A 122 -5.00 7.13 18.17
CA GLU A 122 -5.44 8.29 17.38
C GLU A 122 -5.37 9.63 18.14
N GLU A 123 -4.53 9.72 19.18
CA GLU A 123 -4.39 10.92 20.01
C GLU A 123 -3.80 12.11 19.26
N LEU A 124 -3.04 11.83 18.19
CA LEU A 124 -2.42 12.83 17.34
C LEU A 124 -3.33 13.24 16.17
N VAL A 125 -4.49 12.60 16.02
CA VAL A 125 -5.37 12.77 14.85
C VAL A 125 -6.56 13.62 15.25
N ASP A 126 -6.38 14.93 15.18
CA ASP A 126 -7.45 15.91 15.38
C ASP A 126 -7.98 16.46 14.04
N ALA A 127 -8.79 17.53 14.10
CA ALA A 127 -9.34 18.18 12.92
C ALA A 127 -8.29 18.95 12.08
N ALA A 128 -7.18 19.38 12.70
CA ALA A 128 -6.10 20.10 12.05
C ALA A 128 -5.05 19.15 11.44
N TRP A 129 -4.96 17.91 11.93
CA TRP A 129 -4.02 16.90 11.46
C TRP A 129 -4.16 16.61 9.96
N ARG A 130 -3.01 16.49 9.29
CA ARG A 130 -2.88 16.13 7.88
C ARG A 130 -1.85 14.99 7.70
N PRO A 131 -1.99 14.14 6.67
CA PRO A 131 -0.96 13.15 6.32
C PRO A 131 0.47 13.72 6.20
N SER A 132 0.60 14.97 5.72
CA SER A 132 1.86 15.69 5.58
C SER A 132 2.53 16.08 6.90
N ASP A 133 1.88 15.84 8.04
CA ASP A 133 2.46 16.01 9.37
C ASP A 133 3.37 14.84 9.76
N VAL A 134 3.20 13.68 9.10
CA VAL A 134 3.97 12.46 9.36
C VAL A 134 4.75 12.01 8.13
N SER A 135 4.14 12.02 6.95
CA SER A 135 4.75 11.57 5.69
C SER A 135 5.26 12.76 4.87
N GLY A 136 6.50 12.66 4.39
CA GLY A 136 7.11 13.65 3.50
C GLY A 136 6.59 13.64 2.07
N ALA A 137 5.80 12.62 1.68
CA ALA A 137 5.28 12.46 0.34
C ALA A 137 3.75 12.24 0.37
N ALA A 138 3.06 12.87 -0.57
CA ALA A 138 1.63 12.65 -0.78
C ALA A 138 1.39 11.26 -1.40
N SER A 139 0.23 10.67 -1.09
CA SER A 139 -0.23 9.44 -1.73
C SER A 139 -0.34 9.63 -3.26
N LEU A 140 -0.26 8.55 -4.00
CA LEU A 140 -0.50 8.53 -5.44
C LEU A 140 -1.90 9.03 -5.80
N PHE A 141 -2.88 8.82 -4.92
CA PHE A 141 -4.26 9.27 -5.15
C PHE A 141 -4.38 10.79 -5.15
N ARG A 142 -3.71 11.48 -4.21
CA ARG A 142 -3.62 12.96 -4.24
C ARG A 142 -2.82 13.49 -5.42
N ARG A 143 -2.01 12.64 -6.07
CA ARG A 143 -1.22 12.96 -7.25
C ARG A 143 -1.92 12.59 -8.56
N GLY A 144 -3.20 12.20 -8.51
CA GLY A 144 -4.05 11.97 -9.68
C GLY A 144 -4.34 10.51 -10.01
N LEU A 145 -3.87 9.55 -9.20
CA LEU A 145 -4.31 8.15 -9.33
C LEU A 145 -5.76 8.03 -8.84
N VAL A 146 -6.66 7.58 -9.71
CA VAL A 146 -8.03 7.24 -9.30
C VAL A 146 -8.04 5.78 -8.86
N GLY A 147 -8.56 5.50 -7.67
CA GLY A 147 -8.68 4.14 -7.18
C GLY A 147 -9.40 4.03 -5.85
N THR A 148 -9.76 2.79 -5.52
CA THR A 148 -10.52 2.43 -4.33
C THR A 148 -9.64 1.56 -3.43
N THR A 149 -9.57 1.92 -2.15
CA THR A 149 -8.95 1.07 -1.12
C THR A 149 -10.00 0.18 -0.48
N VAL A 150 -9.68 -1.12 -0.39
CA VAL A 150 -10.55 -2.11 0.24
C VAL A 150 -9.82 -2.68 1.46
N THR A 151 -10.28 -2.33 2.66
CA THR A 151 -9.66 -2.77 3.91
C THR A 151 -10.69 -2.93 5.03
N ARG A 152 -10.27 -3.39 6.21
CA ARG A 152 -11.20 -3.58 7.32
C ARG A 152 -11.84 -2.26 7.71
N HIS A 153 -13.17 -2.27 7.91
CA HIS A 153 -13.93 -1.09 8.32
C HIS A 153 -13.37 -0.44 9.61
N ALA A 154 -12.81 -1.26 10.51
CA ALA A 154 -12.16 -0.78 11.74
C ALA A 154 -11.01 0.22 11.49
N PHE A 155 -10.44 0.26 10.28
CA PHE A 155 -9.34 1.14 9.92
C PHE A 155 -9.75 2.35 9.07
N ALA A 156 -11.06 2.57 8.81
CA ALA A 156 -11.53 3.62 7.91
C ALA A 156 -11.07 5.04 8.26
N ARG A 157 -10.88 5.30 9.56
CA ARG A 157 -10.57 6.65 10.08
C ARG A 157 -9.26 6.71 10.85
N THR A 158 -8.46 5.64 10.84
CA THR A 158 -7.16 5.66 11.53
C THR A 158 -6.19 6.56 10.78
N GLY A 159 -5.37 7.31 11.50
CA GLY A 159 -4.45 8.27 10.89
C GLY A 159 -3.45 7.59 9.96
N PHE A 160 -3.00 6.37 10.26
CA PHE A 160 -2.11 5.64 9.35
C PHE A 160 -2.77 5.34 8.00
N ASN A 161 -4.02 4.89 7.99
CA ASN A 161 -4.74 4.68 6.73
C ASN A 161 -5.02 5.99 6.01
N ARG A 162 -5.26 7.09 6.73
CA ARG A 162 -5.36 8.42 6.13
C ARG A 162 -4.03 8.84 5.49
N ILE A 163 -2.87 8.41 5.98
CA ILE A 163 -1.58 8.61 5.29
C ILE A 163 -1.54 7.80 3.99
N LEU A 164 -1.87 6.51 4.06
CA LEU A 164 -1.73 5.59 2.93
C LEU A 164 -2.74 5.85 1.79
N TYR A 165 -3.95 6.28 2.13
CA TYR A 165 -5.07 6.30 1.20
C TYR A 165 -5.73 7.67 1.10
N ASP A 166 -5.06 8.76 1.51
CA ASP A 166 -5.57 10.12 1.30
C ASP A 166 -5.92 10.30 -0.19
N GLY A 167 -7.15 10.72 -0.50
CA GLY A 167 -7.63 10.90 -1.87
C GLY A 167 -8.14 9.66 -2.58
N ALA A 168 -8.06 8.46 -1.98
CA ALA A 168 -8.72 7.26 -2.51
C ALA A 168 -10.18 7.19 -2.04
N GLU A 169 -11.03 6.51 -2.81
CA GLU A 169 -12.31 6.03 -2.29
C GLU A 169 -12.07 4.91 -1.27
N PHE A 170 -12.80 4.90 -0.17
CA PHE A 170 -12.68 3.87 0.87
C PHE A 170 -13.88 2.94 0.87
N VAL A 171 -13.63 1.64 0.72
CA VAL A 171 -14.63 0.58 0.92
C VAL A 171 -14.18 -0.33 2.06
N GLY A 172 -14.99 -0.34 3.11
CA GLY A 172 -14.73 -1.13 4.31
C GLY A 172 -15.38 -2.51 4.24
N TYR A 173 -14.68 -3.54 4.72
CA TYR A 173 -15.28 -4.85 4.98
C TYR A 173 -15.14 -5.27 6.46
N ALA A 174 -16.02 -6.14 6.94
CA ALA A 174 -15.99 -6.70 8.29
C ALA A 174 -15.41 -8.13 8.32
N THR A 175 -15.79 -8.97 7.36
CA THR A 175 -15.45 -10.40 7.31
C THR A 175 -14.84 -10.80 5.96
N ALA A 176 -14.31 -12.01 5.86
CA ALA A 176 -13.81 -12.53 4.59
C ALA A 176 -14.94 -12.72 3.54
N SER A 177 -16.14 -13.11 3.97
CA SER A 177 -17.31 -13.21 3.08
C SER A 177 -17.76 -11.85 2.57
N ASP A 178 -17.72 -10.84 3.42
CA ASP A 178 -18.02 -9.45 3.07
C ASP A 178 -16.99 -8.90 2.06
N LEU A 179 -15.70 -9.15 2.29
CA LEU A 179 -14.66 -8.84 1.31
C LEU A 179 -14.92 -9.52 -0.04
N ALA A 180 -15.30 -10.80 -0.04
CA ALA A 180 -15.59 -11.53 -1.29
C ALA A 180 -16.77 -10.93 -2.05
N HIS A 181 -17.79 -10.44 -1.33
CA HIS A 181 -18.92 -9.73 -1.94
C HIS A 181 -18.48 -8.40 -2.54
N VAL A 182 -17.72 -7.58 -1.79
CA VAL A 182 -17.18 -6.30 -2.25
C VAL A 182 -16.32 -6.45 -3.51
N LEU A 183 -15.59 -7.55 -3.65
CA LEU A 183 -14.75 -7.81 -4.83
C LEU A 183 -15.52 -8.36 -6.05
N ALA A 184 -16.78 -8.78 -5.86
CA ALA A 184 -17.62 -9.33 -6.92
C ALA A 184 -18.54 -8.30 -7.58
N ASP A 185 -18.75 -7.17 -6.92
CA ASP A 185 -19.53 -6.02 -7.40
C ASP A 185 -18.67 -5.09 -8.30
#